data_AF-A0A553KBI3-F1
#
_entry.id   AF-A0A553KBI3-F1
#
_cell.length_a   1.000
_cell.length_b   1.000
_cell.length_c   1.000
_cell.angle_alpha   90.00
_cell.angle_beta   90.00
_cell.angle_gamma   90.00
#
_symmetry.space_group_name_H-M   'P 1'
#
loop_
_entity.id
_entity.type
_entity.pdbx_description
1 polymer ?
#
loop_
_entity_poly.entity_id
_entity_poly.type
_entity_poly.pdbx_seq_one_letter_code
_entity_poly.pdbx_strand_id
1 'polypeptide(L)'
;MGKKPLFDVKKQLEKVAEQFPTFQILNEEGEVVNEAAMPDLTDEQLKELMRRMVYTRVLDQRCISLNRQGRLGFYAPTAGQEASQLASHFALEKEDFILPGYRDVP
;
A
#
# COMPACT_ATOMS: atom_id res chain seq x y z
N MET A 1 -37.28 -36.09 -9.91
CA MET A 1 -37.30 -34.61 -9.94
C MET A 1 -36.50 -34.09 -8.76
N GLY A 2 -35.32 -33.52 -9.03
CA GLY A 2 -34.36 -33.10 -8.00
C GLY A 2 -34.78 -31.83 -7.28
N LYS A 3 -34.49 -31.75 -5.97
CA LYS A 3 -34.62 -30.51 -5.18
C LYS A 3 -33.57 -29.52 -5.68
N LYS A 4 -34.00 -28.42 -6.31
CA LYS A 4 -33.14 -27.26 -6.53
C LYS A 4 -32.69 -26.71 -5.17
N PRO A 5 -31.41 -26.36 -4.98
CA PRO A 5 -30.94 -25.76 -3.74
C PRO A 5 -31.62 -24.41 -3.51
N LEU A 6 -31.97 -24.12 -2.25
CA LEU A 6 -32.69 -22.90 -1.84
C LEU A 6 -31.85 -21.63 -1.97
N PHE A 7 -30.52 -21.77 -1.98
CA PHE A 7 -29.54 -20.68 -2.07
C PHE A 7 -28.42 -21.04 -3.04
N ASP A 8 -28.06 -20.11 -3.90
CA ASP A 8 -26.89 -20.20 -4.77
C ASP A 8 -25.74 -19.39 -4.15
N VAL A 9 -24.96 -20.07 -3.31
CA VAL A 9 -23.83 -19.47 -2.59
C VAL A 9 -22.77 -18.94 -3.56
N LYS A 10 -22.55 -19.63 -4.68
CA LYS A 10 -21.57 -19.22 -5.68
C LYS A 10 -21.96 -17.87 -6.28
N LYS A 11 -23.21 -17.75 -6.74
CA LYS A 11 -23.74 -16.50 -7.29
C LYS A 11 -23.71 -15.36 -6.26
N GLN A 12 -23.93 -15.67 -4.99
CA GLN A 12 -23.83 -14.68 -3.91
C GLN A 12 -22.38 -14.20 -3.73
N LEU A 13 -21.41 -15.11 -3.69
CA LEU A 13 -19.99 -14.76 -3.55
C LEU A 13 -19.47 -13.96 -4.75
N GLU A 14 -19.86 -14.34 -5.97
CA GLU A 14 -19.51 -13.60 -7.19
C GLU A 14 -20.07 -12.17 -7.15
N LYS A 15 -21.35 -12.02 -6.77
CA LYS A 15 -21.97 -10.69 -6.60
C LYS A 15 -21.29 -9.84 -5.54
N VAL A 16 -20.85 -10.44 -4.44
CA VAL A 16 -20.12 -9.72 -3.40
C VAL A 16 -18.75 -9.29 -3.92
N ALA A 17 -18.01 -10.17 -4.58
CA ALA A 17 -16.70 -9.85 -5.13
C ALA A 17 -16.76 -8.73 -6.20
N GLU A 18 -17.81 -8.71 -7.02
CA GLU A 18 -18.04 -7.66 -8.03
C GLU A 18 -18.16 -6.25 -7.42
N GLN A 19 -18.51 -6.13 -6.14
CA GLN A 19 -18.56 -4.84 -5.44
C GLN A 19 -17.19 -4.30 -5.03
N PHE A 20 -16.13 -5.11 -5.08
CA PHE A 20 -14.79 -4.74 -4.62
C PHE A 20 -13.73 -4.97 -5.72
N PRO A 21 -13.85 -4.31 -6.89
CA PRO A 21 -12.79 -4.35 -7.89
C PRO A 21 -11.52 -3.66 -7.35
N THR A 22 -10.36 -4.05 -7.87
CA THR A 22 -9.09 -3.37 -7.55
C THR A 22 -9.14 -1.92 -8.01
N PHE A 23 -8.93 -1.00 -7.08
CA PHE A 23 -8.84 0.42 -7.36
C PHE A 23 -7.42 0.80 -7.79
N GLN A 24 -7.28 1.55 -8.89
CA GLN A 24 -6.00 1.92 -9.48
C GLN A 24 -6.08 3.31 -10.13
N ILE A 25 -5.04 4.13 -9.93
CA ILE A 25 -4.88 5.45 -10.56
C ILE A 25 -3.76 5.45 -11.61
N LEU A 26 -2.63 4.81 -11.30
CA LEU A 26 -1.47 4.66 -12.20
C LEU A 26 -1.26 3.18 -12.57
N ASN A 27 -0.96 2.91 -13.84
CA ASN A 27 -0.50 1.58 -14.29
C ASN A 27 1.01 1.37 -14.05
N GLU A 28 1.53 0.21 -14.47
CA GLU A 28 2.93 -0.18 -14.26
C GLU A 28 3.92 0.68 -15.07
N GLU A 29 3.43 1.26 -16.18
CA GLU A 29 4.16 2.18 -17.05
C GLU A 29 4.15 3.64 -16.52
N GLY A 30 3.38 3.91 -15.46
CA GLY A 30 3.24 5.23 -14.86
C GLY A 30 2.23 6.14 -15.57
N GLU A 31 1.37 5.58 -16.41
CA GLU A 31 0.29 6.29 -17.08
C GLU A 31 -0.95 6.36 -16.18
N VAL A 32 -1.68 7.48 -16.25
CA VAL A 32 -2.92 7.68 -15.51
C VAL A 32 -4.05 6.89 -16.18
N VAL A 33 -4.59 5.89 -15.48
CA VAL A 33 -5.71 5.05 -15.95
C VAL A 33 -7.05 5.43 -15.34
N ASN A 34 -7.06 6.35 -14.37
CA ASN A 34 -8.27 6.85 -13.71
C ASN A 34 -8.15 8.33 -13.37
N GLU A 35 -8.33 9.18 -14.39
CA GLU A 35 -8.22 10.65 -14.24
C GLU A 35 -9.21 11.24 -13.24
N ALA A 36 -10.43 10.68 -13.17
CA ALA A 36 -11.47 11.15 -12.27
C ALA A 36 -11.12 10.98 -10.78
N ALA A 37 -10.16 10.10 -10.47
CA ALA A 37 -9.70 9.85 -9.11
C ALA A 37 -8.31 10.42 -8.82
N MET A 38 -7.74 11.20 -9.74
CA MET A 38 -6.42 11.82 -9.55
C MET A 38 -6.46 12.80 -8.36
N PRO A 39 -5.60 12.65 -7.35
CA PRO A 39 -5.60 13.55 -6.20
C PRO A 39 -5.04 14.92 -6.57
N ASP A 40 -5.56 15.96 -5.90
CA ASP A 40 -5.05 17.32 -6.02
C ASP A 40 -3.78 17.50 -5.18
N LEU A 41 -2.66 17.04 -5.73
CA LEU A 41 -1.32 17.19 -5.14
C LEU A 41 -0.49 18.15 -5.97
N THR A 42 0.18 19.07 -5.29
CA THR A 42 1.16 19.95 -5.91
C THR A 42 2.39 19.17 -6.41
N ASP A 43 3.10 19.72 -7.39
CA ASP A 43 4.38 19.16 -7.87
C ASP A 43 5.38 18.89 -6.74
N GLU A 44 5.43 19.77 -5.74
CA GLU A 44 6.33 19.62 -4.59
C GLU A 44 5.91 18.48 -3.67
N GLN A 45 4.61 18.25 -3.49
CA GLN A 45 4.10 17.10 -2.76
C GLN A 45 4.39 15.78 -3.50
N LEU A 46 4.23 15.75 -4.81
CA LEU A 46 4.56 14.57 -5.64
C LEU A 46 6.05 14.23 -5.56
N LYS A 47 6.92 15.24 -5.69
CA LYS A 47 8.36 15.08 -5.50
C LYS A 47 8.68 14.61 -4.09
N GLU A 48 8.04 15.16 -3.07
CA GLU A 48 8.24 14.76 -1.68
C GLU A 48 7.84 13.31 -1.44
N LEU A 49 6.69 12.87 -1.94
CA LEU A 49 6.25 11.48 -1.81
C LEU A 49 7.27 10.53 -2.45
N MET A 50 7.77 10.86 -3.65
CA MET A 50 8.83 10.08 -4.29
C MET A 50 10.14 10.10 -3.50
N ARG A 51 10.56 11.26 -2.97
CA ARG A 51 11.75 11.39 -2.10
C ARG A 51 11.63 10.44 -0.90
N ARG A 52 10.47 10.40 -0.24
CA ARG A 52 10.23 9.53 0.91
C ARG A 52 10.30 8.04 0.52
N MET A 53 9.68 7.63 -0.59
CA MET A 53 9.75 6.23 -1.05
C MET A 53 11.18 5.79 -1.33
N VAL A 54 11.97 6.63 -2.03
CA VAL A 54 13.39 6.34 -2.31
C VAL A 54 14.20 6.29 -1.02
N TYR A 55 13.97 7.22 -0.08
CA TYR A 55 14.65 7.23 1.21
C TYR A 55 14.36 5.94 2.01
N THR A 56 13.10 5.52 2.08
CA THR A 56 12.69 4.29 2.79
C THR A 56 13.27 3.04 2.15
N ARG A 57 13.36 2.97 0.81
CA ARG A 57 14.08 1.89 0.12
C ARG A 57 15.54 1.80 0.56
N VAL A 58 16.21 2.94 0.72
CA VAL A 58 17.60 2.98 1.19
C VAL A 58 17.68 2.57 2.66
N LEU A 59 16.77 3.07 3.51
CA LEU A 59 16.67 2.68 4.92
C LEU A 59 16.57 1.16 5.06
N ASP A 60 15.68 0.51 4.30
CA ASP A 60 15.50 -0.94 4.31
C ASP A 60 16.80 -1.69 4.02
N GLN A 61 17.49 -1.31 2.95
CA GLN A 61 18.77 -1.90 2.57
C GLN A 61 19.84 -1.73 3.66
N ARG A 62 19.88 -0.56 4.31
CA ARG A 62 20.81 -0.27 5.41
C ARG A 62 20.46 -1.09 6.66
N CYS A 63 19.19 -1.19 7.03
CA CYS A 63 18.72 -1.98 8.16
C CYS A 63 19.03 -3.47 7.99
N ILE A 64 18.80 -4.04 6.79
CA ILE A 64 19.19 -5.42 6.48
C ILE A 64 20.71 -5.60 6.60
N SER A 65 21.50 -4.65 6.07
CA SER A 65 22.97 -4.70 6.18
C SER A 65 23.45 -4.67 7.64
N LEU A 66 22.84 -3.83 8.48
CA LEU A 66 23.14 -3.75 9.91
C LEU A 66 22.74 -5.00 10.67
N ASN A 67 21.58 -5.58 10.34
CA ASN A 67 21.11 -6.84 10.93
C ASN A 67 22.09 -7.98 10.64
N ARG A 68 22.55 -8.11 9.39
CA ARG A 68 23.57 -9.12 8.99
C ARG A 68 24.92 -8.92 9.68
N GLN A 69 25.26 -7.70 10.08
CA GLN A 69 26.48 -7.39 10.84
C GLN A 69 26.31 -7.60 12.37
N GLY A 70 25.13 -8.01 12.84
CA GLY A 70 24.81 -8.09 14.26
C GLY A 70 24.70 -6.73 14.96
N ARG A 71 24.59 -5.65 14.19
CA ARG A 71 24.50 -4.26 14.69
C ARG A 71 23.07 -3.76 14.87
N LEU A 72 22.11 -4.46 14.28
CA LEU A 72 20.67 -4.24 14.47
C LEU A 72 20.02 -5.57 14.87
N GLY A 73 19.12 -5.52 15.85
CA GLY A 73 18.35 -6.69 16.29
C GLY A 73 17.28 -7.09 15.27
N PHE A 74 16.03 -7.25 15.71
CA PHE A 74 14.94 -7.57 14.81
C PHE A 74 14.69 -6.44 13.78
N TYR A 75 14.55 -6.82 12.51
CA TYR A 75 14.12 -5.92 11.43
C TYR A 75 13.20 -6.67 10.48
N ALA A 76 12.03 -6.13 10.20
CA ALA A 76 11.09 -6.64 9.21
C ALA A 76 11.23 -5.85 7.90
N PRO A 77 11.73 -6.46 6.81
CA PRO A 77 11.94 -5.75 5.54
C PRO A 77 10.67 -5.12 4.97
N THR A 78 10.81 -3.98 4.29
CA THR A 78 9.70 -3.17 3.77
C THR A 78 9.78 -2.90 2.26
N ALA A 79 10.88 -3.31 1.62
CA ALA A 79 11.05 -3.12 0.18
C ALA A 79 9.89 -3.73 -0.63
N GLY A 80 9.26 -2.93 -1.48
CA GLY A 80 8.07 -3.28 -2.27
C GLY A 80 6.75 -2.79 -1.67
N GLN A 81 6.75 -2.27 -0.44
CA GLN A 81 5.57 -1.72 0.23
C GLN A 81 5.63 -0.19 0.40
N GLU A 82 6.59 0.50 -0.23
CA GLU A 82 6.81 1.94 -0.01
C GLU A 82 5.59 2.79 -0.36
N ALA A 83 4.92 2.48 -1.48
CA ALA A 83 3.68 3.17 -1.84
C ALA A 83 2.57 2.89 -0.81
N SER A 84 2.42 1.64 -0.36
CA SER A 84 1.41 1.26 0.62
C SER A 84 1.61 1.94 1.97
N GLN A 85 2.86 2.07 2.43
CA GLN A 85 3.17 2.64 3.75
C GLN A 85 3.23 4.17 3.70
N LEU A 86 3.88 4.73 2.68
CA LEU A 86 4.14 6.17 2.66
C LEU A 86 3.03 6.98 2.00
N ALA A 87 2.36 6.47 0.95
CA ALA A 87 1.25 7.21 0.36
C ALA A 87 0.02 7.24 1.29
N SER A 88 -0.19 6.19 2.08
CA SER A 88 -1.22 6.18 3.13
C SER A 88 -0.88 7.17 4.26
N HIS A 89 0.36 7.14 4.76
CA HIS A 89 0.83 8.13 5.74
C HIS A 89 0.76 9.57 5.21
N PHE A 90 1.03 9.79 3.92
CA PHE A 90 1.03 11.13 3.31
C PHE A 90 -0.34 11.80 3.28
N ALA A 91 -1.42 11.03 3.40
CA ALA A 91 -2.78 11.52 3.50
C ALA A 91 -3.22 11.88 4.93
N LEU A 92 -2.38 11.61 5.94
CA LEU A 92 -2.66 11.88 7.34
C LEU A 92 -2.28 13.30 7.73
N GLU A 93 -2.97 13.80 8.75
CA GLU A 93 -2.62 15.02 9.45
C GLU A 93 -1.75 14.72 10.67
N LYS A 94 -1.03 15.74 11.14
CA LYS A 94 -0.08 15.59 12.26
C LYS A 94 -0.73 15.11 13.57
N GLU A 95 -2.02 15.37 13.74
CA GLU A 95 -2.80 15.00 14.93
C GLU A 95 -3.41 13.59 14.85
N ASP A 96 -3.34 12.95 13.68
CA ASP A 96 -3.82 11.59 13.51
C ASP A 96 -2.94 10.60 14.28
N PHE A 97 -3.59 9.61 14.90
CA PHE A 97 -2.90 8.61 15.71
C PHE A 97 -2.66 7.32 14.91
N ILE A 98 -1.41 6.89 14.85
CA ILE A 98 -1.00 5.67 14.15
C ILE A 98 -0.79 4.53 15.16
N LEU A 99 -1.35 3.36 14.88
CA LEU A 99 -1.15 2.12 15.65
C LEU A 99 -0.33 1.13 14.78
N PRO A 100 1.01 1.26 14.71
CA PRO A 100 1.82 0.50 13.76
C PRO A 100 1.96 -0.96 14.15
N GLY A 101 2.03 -1.84 13.15
CA GLY A 101 2.53 -3.21 13.31
C GLY A 101 4.05 -3.27 13.35
N TYR A 102 4.62 -4.47 13.47
CA TYR A 102 6.07 -4.66 13.52
C TYR A 102 6.81 -4.32 12.21
N ARG A 103 6.08 -4.16 11.10
CA ARG A 103 6.62 -3.83 9.77
C ARG A 103 6.42 -2.36 9.40
N ASP A 104 5.62 -1.62 10.18
CA ASP A 104 5.26 -0.22 9.93
C ASP A 104 6.19 0.73 10.69
N VAL A 105 7.50 0.50 10.54
CA VAL A 105 8.56 1.30 11.16
C VAL A 105 8.98 2.50 10.31
N PRO A 106 9.22 2.35 8.99
CA PRO A 106 9.51 3.49 8.12
C PRO A 106 8.29 4.38 7.91
#